data_AF-A0A416ZI42-F1
#
_entry.id   AF-A0A416ZI42-F1
#
_cell.length_a   1.000
_cell.length_b   1.000
_cell.length_c   1.000
_cell.angle_alpha   90.00
_cell.angle_beta   90.00
_cell.angle_gamma   90.00
#
_symmetry.space_group_name_H-M   'P 1'
#
loop_
_entity.id
_entity.type
_entity.pdbx_description
1 polymer ?
#
loop_
_entity_poly.entity_id
_entity_poly.type
_entity_poly.pdbx_seq_one_letter_code
_entity_poly.pdbx_strand_id
1 'polypeptide(L)'
;MIRAVLFDMDGVLVDTEWFYSRRREAYLAECGITYDVFPDLTGISTAETWEVLIPNDLGLRERLCEAYGPYCDAHPIPYSELLNDGVRDTFRKLHERGIKTAIASSSYRDMIEEVISVAGIRGIVDYVISGFECNAFKPDPEIYARAMSYLRVEPSECLVVEDSPTGIESGVRSGARVLALRPRDGVVLDQSRADKVIDTLGAIMDEL
;
A
#
# COMPACT_ATOMS: atom_id res chain seq x y z
N MET A 1 11.44 21.33 9.31
CA MET A 1 12.18 20.81 8.14
C MET A 1 11.94 19.33 8.09
N ILE A 2 11.60 18.79 6.92
CA ILE A 2 11.35 17.34 6.78
C ILE A 2 12.68 16.60 6.90
N ARG A 3 12.69 15.48 7.61
CA ARG A 3 13.86 14.62 7.84
C ARG A 3 13.59 13.16 7.50
N ALA A 4 12.33 12.77 7.36
CA ALA A 4 11.95 11.43 6.93
C ALA A 4 10.74 11.44 6.00
N VAL A 5 10.72 10.48 5.06
CA VAL A 5 9.55 10.17 4.24
C VAL A 5 9.16 8.71 4.48
N LEU A 6 7.90 8.47 4.83
CA LEU A 6 7.34 7.17 5.15
C LEU A 6 6.38 6.78 4.02
N PHE A 7 6.67 5.73 3.29
CA PHE A 7 5.92 5.32 2.10
C PHE A 7 5.02 4.13 2.43
N ASP A 8 3.76 4.17 1.99
CA ASP A 8 3.04 2.93 1.72
C ASP A 8 3.66 2.20 0.51
N MET A 9 3.27 0.96 0.26
CA MET A 9 3.78 0.12 -0.82
C MET A 9 2.76 -0.06 -1.95
N ASP A 10 1.62 -0.70 -1.66
CA ASP A 10 0.55 -0.92 -2.62
C ASP A 10 -0.09 0.43 -2.98
N GLY A 11 -0.38 0.66 -4.26
CA GLY A 11 -0.88 1.94 -4.77
C GLY A 11 0.15 3.09 -4.83
N VAL A 12 1.24 3.00 -4.06
CA VAL A 12 2.28 4.05 -3.97
C VAL A 12 3.58 3.67 -4.67
N LEU A 13 4.21 2.56 -4.29
CA LEU A 13 5.44 2.06 -4.93
C LEU A 13 5.12 1.13 -6.10
N VAL A 14 3.99 0.42 -6.03
CA VAL A 14 3.54 -0.53 -7.05
C VAL A 14 2.03 -0.36 -7.27
N ASP A 15 1.58 -0.29 -8.52
CA ASP A 15 0.14 -0.22 -8.87
C ASP A 15 -0.48 -1.63 -8.88
N THR A 16 -0.83 -2.13 -7.69
CA THR A 16 -1.26 -3.53 -7.47
C THR A 16 -2.76 -3.75 -7.35
N GLU A 17 -3.55 -2.72 -7.04
CA GLU A 17 -4.99 -2.84 -6.76
C GLU A 17 -5.78 -3.46 -7.92
N TRP A 18 -5.52 -3.03 -9.15
CA TRP A 18 -6.18 -3.61 -10.32
C TRP A 18 -5.81 -5.08 -10.55
N PHE A 19 -4.56 -5.45 -10.25
CA PHE A 19 -4.09 -6.82 -10.38
C PHE A 19 -4.77 -7.71 -9.34
N TYR A 20 -4.89 -7.24 -8.10
CA TYR A 20 -5.62 -7.95 -7.05
C TYR A 20 -7.07 -8.22 -7.46
N SER A 21 -7.75 -7.24 -8.05
CA SER A 21 -9.13 -7.40 -8.51
C SER A 21 -9.24 -8.42 -9.65
N ARG A 22 -8.40 -8.30 -10.69
CA ARG A 22 -8.41 -9.25 -11.82
C ARG A 22 -8.04 -10.68 -11.44
N ARG A 23 -7.04 -10.85 -10.56
CA ARG A 23 -6.64 -12.18 -10.07
C ARG A 23 -7.79 -12.84 -9.30
N ARG A 24 -8.52 -12.08 -8.48
CA ARG A 24 -9.68 -12.56 -7.74
C ARG A 24 -10.85 -12.92 -8.67
N GLU A 25 -11.10 -12.09 -9.67
CA GLU A 25 -12.11 -12.35 -10.71
C GLU A 25 -11.81 -13.65 -11.47
N ALA A 26 -10.56 -13.84 -11.90
CA ALA A 26 -10.11 -15.05 -12.58
C ALA A 26 -10.27 -16.31 -11.70
N TYR A 27 -9.85 -16.22 -10.44
CA TYR A 27 -10.02 -17.31 -9.46
C TYR A 27 -11.49 -17.71 -9.29
N LEU A 28 -12.38 -16.72 -9.14
CA LEU A 28 -13.81 -16.97 -8.97
C LEU A 28 -14.41 -17.59 -10.23
N ALA A 29 -14.00 -17.13 -11.41
CA ALA A 29 -14.44 -17.69 -12.69
C ALA A 29 -14.03 -19.18 -12.84
N GLU A 30 -12.82 -19.55 -12.41
CA GLU A 30 -12.37 -20.96 -12.36
C GLU A 30 -13.20 -21.80 -11.36
N CYS A 31 -13.71 -21.16 -10.30
CA CYS A 31 -14.64 -21.78 -9.35
C CYS A 31 -16.10 -21.79 -9.85
N GLY A 32 -16.37 -21.31 -11.06
CA GLY A 32 -17.73 -21.23 -11.64
C GLY A 32 -18.57 -20.06 -11.13
N ILE A 33 -17.95 -19.04 -10.52
CA ILE A 33 -18.59 -17.83 -10.01
C ILE A 33 -18.20 -16.65 -10.89
N THR A 34 -19.17 -16.06 -11.56
CA THR A 34 -18.95 -14.93 -12.48
C THR A 34 -19.83 -13.74 -12.10
N TYR A 35 -19.34 -12.54 -12.34
CA TYR A 35 -20.07 -11.29 -12.14
C TYR A 35 -20.26 -10.60 -13.50
N ASP A 36 -21.43 -10.02 -13.74
CA ASP A 36 -21.65 -9.18 -14.93
C ASP A 36 -20.80 -7.90 -14.87
N VAL A 37 -20.65 -7.37 -13.65
CA VAL A 37 -19.75 -6.28 -13.31
C VAL A 37 -19.05 -6.68 -12.01
N PHE A 38 -17.74 -6.89 -12.07
CA PHE A 38 -16.96 -7.23 -10.88
C PHE A 38 -17.01 -6.06 -9.88
N PRO A 39 -17.30 -6.32 -8.59
CA PRO A 39 -17.34 -5.25 -7.59
C PRO A 39 -16.01 -4.51 -7.49
N ASP A 40 -16.06 -3.21 -7.22
CA ASP A 40 -14.87 -2.46 -6.78
C ASP A 40 -14.58 -2.83 -5.32
N LEU A 41 -13.41 -3.41 -5.09
CA LEU A 41 -12.96 -3.92 -3.80
C LEU A 41 -11.79 -3.09 -3.24
N THR A 42 -11.51 -1.94 -3.86
CA THR A 42 -10.37 -1.11 -3.50
C THR A 42 -10.57 -0.51 -2.11
N GLY A 43 -9.59 -0.67 -1.23
CA GLY A 43 -9.56 -0.04 0.10
C GLY A 43 -10.43 -0.69 1.18
N ILE A 44 -11.06 -1.84 0.94
CA ILE A 44 -11.76 -2.63 1.98
C ILE A 44 -10.89 -3.78 2.50
N SER A 45 -11.17 -4.26 3.70
CA SER A 45 -10.41 -5.38 4.28
C SER A 45 -10.62 -6.69 3.50
N THR A 46 -9.74 -7.67 3.71
CA THR A 46 -9.89 -9.01 3.11
C THR A 46 -11.20 -9.67 3.55
N ALA A 47 -11.58 -9.53 4.82
CA ALA A 47 -12.83 -10.09 5.33
C ALA A 47 -14.05 -9.46 4.67
N GLU A 48 -14.11 -8.12 4.59
CA GLU A 48 -15.17 -7.39 3.88
C GLU A 48 -15.21 -7.74 2.40
N THR A 49 -14.04 -7.92 1.77
CA THR A 49 -13.97 -8.33 0.36
C THR A 49 -14.72 -9.66 0.14
N TRP A 50 -14.42 -10.68 0.93
CA TRP A 50 -15.07 -11.98 0.80
C TRP A 50 -16.56 -11.93 1.14
N GLU A 51 -16.95 -11.02 2.03
CA GLU A 51 -18.36 -10.74 2.32
C GLU A 51 -19.10 -10.10 1.14
N VAL A 52 -18.50 -9.11 0.48
CA VAL A 52 -19.06 -8.49 -0.72
C VAL A 52 -19.18 -9.49 -1.87
N LEU A 53 -18.15 -10.34 -2.05
CA LEU A 53 -18.14 -11.32 -3.12
C LEU A 53 -19.16 -12.44 -2.89
N ILE A 54 -19.22 -12.99 -1.68
CA ILE A 54 -20.07 -14.14 -1.35
C ILE A 54 -20.95 -13.79 -0.14
N PRO A 55 -21.99 -12.95 -0.32
CA PRO A 55 -22.75 -12.38 0.81
C PRO A 55 -23.63 -13.40 1.54
N ASN A 56 -24.17 -14.40 0.83
CA ASN A 56 -25.25 -15.24 1.33
C ASN A 56 -24.85 -16.68 1.67
N ASP A 57 -23.58 -17.07 1.51
CA ASP A 57 -23.10 -18.43 1.78
C ASP A 57 -21.76 -18.40 2.52
N LEU A 58 -21.82 -18.46 3.85
CA LEU A 58 -20.64 -18.45 4.71
C LEU A 58 -19.70 -19.64 4.45
N GLY A 59 -20.27 -20.84 4.24
CA GLY A 59 -19.46 -22.03 4.03
C GLY A 59 -18.73 -22.02 2.68
N LEU A 60 -19.35 -21.48 1.63
CA LEU A 60 -18.69 -21.23 0.36
C LEU A 60 -17.62 -20.14 0.49
N ARG A 61 -17.94 -19.04 1.18
CA ARG A 61 -17.02 -17.93 1.43
C ARG A 61 -15.72 -18.40 2.08
N GLU A 62 -15.84 -19.17 3.17
CA GLU A 62 -14.68 -19.72 3.90
C GLU A 62 -13.83 -20.62 3.00
N ARG A 63 -14.45 -21.58 2.29
CA ARG A 63 -13.73 -22.47 1.37
C ARG A 63 -12.99 -21.71 0.27
N LEU A 64 -13.64 -20.72 -0.35
CA LEU A 64 -13.02 -19.92 -1.41
C LEU A 64 -11.88 -19.05 -0.88
N CYS A 65 -12.05 -18.46 0.30
CA CYS A 65 -11.02 -17.67 0.96
C CYS A 65 -9.78 -18.53 1.29
N GLU A 66 -9.98 -19.72 1.86
CA GLU A 66 -8.89 -20.66 2.19
C GLU A 66 -8.12 -21.13 0.94
N ALA A 67 -8.84 -21.45 -0.15
CA ALA A 67 -8.22 -21.91 -1.39
C ALA A 67 -7.61 -20.77 -2.24
N TYR A 68 -7.91 -19.50 -1.94
CA TYR A 68 -7.35 -18.37 -2.68
C TYR A 68 -5.85 -18.16 -2.40
N GLY A 69 -5.35 -18.54 -1.21
CA GLY A 69 -3.91 -18.45 -0.88
C GLY A 69 -3.05 -19.25 -1.87
N PRO A 70 -3.26 -20.57 -2.03
CA PRO A 70 -2.58 -21.37 -3.04
C PRO A 70 -2.75 -20.85 -4.47
N TYR A 71 -3.90 -20.26 -4.80
CA TYR A 71 -4.10 -19.62 -6.10
C TYR A 71 -3.19 -18.40 -6.28
N CYS A 72 -3.02 -17.57 -5.25
CA CYS A 72 -2.10 -16.44 -5.27
C CYS A 72 -0.65 -16.89 -5.43
N ASP A 73 -0.25 -17.98 -4.79
CA ASP A 73 1.10 -18.55 -4.93
C ASP A 73 1.38 -19.01 -6.37
N ALA A 74 0.38 -19.59 -7.04
CA ALA A 74 0.47 -20.00 -8.45
C ALA A 74 0.38 -18.81 -9.43
N HIS A 75 -0.15 -17.67 -8.99
CA HIS A 75 -0.36 -16.46 -9.78
C HIS A 75 0.27 -15.24 -9.08
N PRO A 76 1.62 -15.21 -8.99
CA PRO A 76 2.35 -14.19 -8.25
C PRO A 76 2.16 -12.80 -8.88
N ILE A 77 2.35 -11.78 -8.07
CA ILE A 77 2.21 -10.38 -8.49
C ILE A 77 3.44 -10.02 -9.35
N PRO A 78 3.26 -9.50 -10.57
CA PRO A 78 4.39 -9.13 -11.42
C PRO A 78 4.94 -7.75 -11.01
N TYR A 79 5.52 -7.63 -9.81
CA TYR A 79 5.94 -6.35 -9.25
C TYR A 79 6.87 -5.54 -10.16
N SER A 80 7.70 -6.19 -11.00
CA SER A 80 8.56 -5.50 -11.96
C SER A 80 7.79 -4.74 -13.04
N GLU A 81 6.60 -5.23 -13.41
CA GLU A 81 5.71 -4.61 -14.39
C GLU A 81 4.80 -3.56 -13.75
N LEU A 82 4.57 -3.66 -12.44
CA LEU A 82 3.67 -2.78 -11.67
C LEU A 82 4.41 -1.67 -10.92
N LEU A 83 5.74 -1.66 -10.93
CA LEU A 83 6.54 -0.66 -10.22
C LEU A 83 6.20 0.75 -10.75
N ASN A 84 5.77 1.64 -9.85
CA ASN A 84 5.45 3.00 -10.21
C ASN A 84 6.68 3.75 -10.72
N ASP A 85 6.45 4.55 -11.76
CA ASP A 85 7.47 5.42 -12.32
C ASP A 85 7.99 6.40 -11.25
N GLY A 86 9.30 6.58 -11.23
CA GLY A 86 9.95 7.51 -10.30
C GLY A 86 10.33 6.94 -8.94
N VAL A 87 9.90 5.73 -8.53
CA VAL A 87 10.31 5.11 -7.26
C VAL A 87 11.83 5.16 -7.08
N ARG A 88 12.57 4.63 -8.06
CA ARG A 88 14.04 4.57 -8.00
C ARG A 88 14.69 5.95 -7.87
N ASP A 89 14.21 6.91 -8.67
CA ASP A 89 14.77 8.25 -8.72
C ASP A 89 14.46 9.04 -7.44
N THR A 90 13.22 8.92 -6.93
CA THR A 90 12.78 9.55 -5.68
C THR A 90 13.59 9.05 -4.49
N PHE A 91 13.71 7.73 -4.29
CA PHE A 91 14.48 7.19 -3.16
C PHE A 91 15.95 7.60 -3.23
N ARG A 92 16.57 7.57 -4.42
CA ARG A 92 17.95 8.04 -4.60
C ARG A 92 18.10 9.51 -4.22
N LYS A 93 17.21 10.39 -4.69
CA LYS A 93 17.23 11.83 -4.38
C LYS A 93 17.00 12.13 -2.90
N LEU A 94 16.18 11.33 -2.21
CA LEU A 94 16.00 11.43 -0.76
C LEU A 94 17.28 11.06 -0.03
N HIS A 95 17.89 9.95 -0.42
CA HIS A 95 19.14 9.47 0.15
C HIS A 95 20.29 10.48 -0.05
N GLU A 96 20.44 11.04 -1.26
CA GLU A 96 21.44 12.08 -1.57
C GLU A 96 21.27 13.35 -0.72
N ARG A 97 20.06 13.65 -0.26
CA ARG A 97 19.74 14.77 0.64
C ARG A 97 19.84 14.40 2.13
N GLY A 98 20.17 13.15 2.46
CA GLY A 98 20.21 12.66 3.84
C GLY A 98 18.84 12.57 4.51
N ILE A 99 17.76 12.51 3.72
CA ILE A 99 16.40 12.30 4.21
C ILE A 99 16.19 10.79 4.40
N LYS A 100 15.77 10.41 5.60
CA LYS A 100 15.53 9.01 5.92
C LYS A 100 14.28 8.49 5.22
N THR A 101 14.24 7.20 4.92
CA THR A 101 13.05 6.57 4.32
C THR A 101 12.61 5.33 5.08
N ALA A 102 11.30 5.16 5.20
CA ALA A 102 10.73 3.89 5.63
C ALA A 102 9.64 3.43 4.67
N ILE A 103 9.45 2.11 4.59
CA ILE A 103 8.30 1.50 3.91
C ILE A 103 7.39 0.88 4.97
N ALA A 104 6.13 1.29 4.97
CA ALA A 104 5.11 0.95 5.95
C ALA A 104 3.86 0.42 5.24
N SER A 105 3.80 -0.90 5.04
CA SER A 105 2.77 -1.56 4.24
C SER A 105 1.91 -2.51 5.06
N SER A 106 0.64 -2.65 4.70
CA SER A 106 -0.26 -3.69 5.26
C SER A 106 0.04 -5.10 4.73
N SER A 107 0.94 -5.24 3.75
CA SER A 107 1.34 -6.52 3.15
C SER A 107 2.33 -7.30 4.03
N TYR A 108 2.47 -8.59 3.76
CA TYR A 108 3.45 -9.44 4.45
C TYR A 108 4.89 -8.99 4.19
N ARG A 109 5.79 -9.29 5.14
CA ARG A 109 7.19 -8.85 5.10
C ARG A 109 7.88 -9.26 3.80
N ASP A 110 7.75 -10.51 3.39
CA ASP A 110 8.35 -11.06 2.17
C ASP A 110 7.92 -10.33 0.89
N MET A 111 6.65 -9.97 0.76
CA MET A 111 6.14 -9.15 -0.34
C MET A 111 6.82 -7.77 -0.38
N ILE A 112 6.98 -7.13 0.78
CA ILE A 112 7.68 -5.84 0.88
C ILE A 112 9.14 -5.99 0.45
N GLU A 113 9.80 -7.07 0.88
CA GLU A 113 11.19 -7.34 0.52
C GLU A 113 11.38 -7.60 -0.98
N GLU A 114 10.41 -8.23 -1.63
CA GLU A 114 10.38 -8.44 -3.07
C GLU A 114 10.27 -7.11 -3.81
N VAL A 115 9.34 -6.23 -3.43
CA VAL A 115 9.19 -4.89 -4.04
C VAL A 115 10.48 -4.07 -3.87
N ILE A 116 11.11 -4.09 -2.69
CA ILE A 116 12.39 -3.42 -2.45
C ILE A 116 13.49 -3.96 -3.37
N SER A 117 13.52 -5.28 -3.59
CA SER A 117 14.48 -5.93 -4.47
C SER A 117 14.27 -5.54 -5.94
N VAL A 118 13.03 -5.62 -6.42
CA VAL A 118 12.62 -5.24 -7.79
C VAL A 118 12.87 -3.76 -8.05
N ALA A 119 12.56 -2.91 -7.07
CA ALA A 119 12.85 -1.48 -7.13
C ALA A 119 14.36 -1.21 -7.07
N GLY A 120 15.17 -2.10 -6.50
CA GLY A 120 16.62 -1.89 -6.38
C GLY A 120 16.98 -0.82 -5.34
N ILE A 121 16.14 -0.67 -4.30
CA ILE A 121 16.28 0.40 -3.28
C ILE A 121 16.76 -0.11 -1.92
N ARG A 122 17.10 -1.40 -1.79
CA ARG A 122 17.51 -2.03 -0.52
C ARG A 122 18.59 -1.23 0.24
N GLY A 123 19.59 -0.72 -0.48
CA GLY A 123 20.72 -0.02 0.13
C GLY A 123 20.42 1.41 0.62
N ILE A 124 19.23 1.92 0.34
CA ILE A 124 18.84 3.31 0.61
C ILE A 124 17.51 3.44 1.39
N VAL A 125 16.92 2.31 1.79
CA VAL A 125 15.76 2.26 2.69
C VAL A 125 16.27 2.05 4.13
N ASP A 126 15.92 2.95 5.04
CA ASP A 126 16.38 2.89 6.44
C ASP A 126 15.56 1.94 7.31
N TYR A 127 14.27 1.77 7.02
CA TYR A 127 13.39 0.92 7.80
C TYR A 127 12.24 0.33 6.98
N VAL A 128 11.80 -0.86 7.38
CA VAL A 128 10.64 -1.52 6.77
C VAL A 128 9.76 -2.06 7.90
N ILE A 129 8.46 -1.86 7.80
CA ILE A 129 7.47 -2.42 8.73
C ILE A 129 6.26 -2.94 7.97
N SER A 130 5.83 -4.14 8.34
CA SER A 130 4.58 -4.76 7.91
C SER A 130 3.48 -4.49 8.94
N GLY A 131 2.24 -4.31 8.48
CA GLY A 131 1.07 -4.20 9.34
C GLY A 131 0.85 -5.44 10.21
N PHE A 132 1.34 -6.61 9.79
CA PHE A 132 1.32 -7.84 10.58
C PHE A 132 2.26 -7.81 11.80
N GLU A 133 3.16 -6.83 11.88
CA GLU A 133 4.00 -6.61 13.04
C GLU A 133 3.36 -5.64 14.05
N CYS A 134 2.24 -5.00 13.69
CA CYS A 134 1.47 -4.07 14.53
C CYS A 134 0.33 -4.77 15.27
N ASN A 135 -0.17 -4.15 16.34
CA ASN A 135 -1.34 -4.65 17.05
C ASN A 135 -2.65 -4.40 16.29
N ALA A 136 -2.67 -3.38 15.43
CA ALA A 136 -3.79 -3.03 14.58
C ALA A 136 -3.31 -2.56 13.20
N PHE A 137 -4.10 -2.87 12.17
CA PHE A 137 -3.88 -2.37 10.82
C PHE A 137 -4.35 -0.92 10.67
N LYS A 138 -3.95 -0.26 9.57
CA LYS A 138 -4.52 1.02 9.12
C LYS A 138 -6.07 0.92 9.17
N PRO A 139 -6.81 1.91 9.70
CA PRO A 139 -6.41 3.29 9.96
C PRO A 139 -5.75 3.56 11.32
N ASP A 140 -5.37 2.53 12.08
CA ASP A 140 -4.56 2.75 13.29
C ASP A 140 -3.20 3.37 12.94
N PRO A 141 -2.72 4.39 13.67
CA PRO A 141 -1.46 5.07 13.37
C PRO A 141 -0.20 4.29 13.79
N GLU A 142 -0.32 3.13 14.45
CA GLU A 142 0.82 2.39 15.01
C GLU A 142 1.94 2.16 13.99
N ILE A 143 1.60 1.79 12.75
CA ILE A 143 2.59 1.47 11.73
C ILE A 143 3.52 2.67 11.43
N TYR A 144 2.95 3.87 11.32
CA TYR A 144 3.70 5.10 11.10
C TYR A 144 4.39 5.57 12.38
N ALA A 145 3.73 5.50 13.53
CA ALA A 145 4.33 5.86 14.82
C ALA A 145 5.58 5.02 15.13
N ARG A 146 5.56 3.72 14.80
CA ARG A 146 6.71 2.83 14.94
C ARG A 146 7.82 3.12 13.95
N ALA A 147 7.48 3.45 12.70
CA ALA A 147 8.46 3.87 11.72
C ALA A 147 9.19 5.15 12.15
N MET A 148 8.43 6.16 12.63
CA MET A 148 8.99 7.40 13.19
C MET A 148 9.89 7.14 14.39
N SER A 149 9.44 6.28 15.33
CA SER A 149 10.21 5.90 16.51
C SER A 149 11.54 5.24 16.15
N TYR A 150 11.52 4.30 15.19
CA TYR A 150 12.74 3.65 14.69
C TYR A 150 13.71 4.66 14.06
N LEU A 151 13.19 5.56 13.22
CA LEU A 151 13.97 6.59 12.55
C LEU A 151 14.41 7.73 13.47
N ARG A 152 13.87 7.81 14.70
CA ARG A 152 14.12 8.85 15.71
C ARG A 152 13.79 10.25 15.19
N VAL A 153 12.59 10.40 14.67
CA VAL A 153 12.04 11.65 14.13
C VAL A 153 10.68 11.92 14.77
N GLU A 154 10.35 13.19 14.92
CA GLU A 154 9.02 13.61 15.37
C GLU A 154 8.03 13.62 14.19
N PRO A 155 6.71 13.49 14.44
CA PRO A 155 5.70 13.54 13.37
C PRO A 155 5.79 14.80 12.50
N SER A 156 6.13 15.95 13.09
CA SER A 156 6.31 17.23 12.39
C SER A 156 7.55 17.30 11.49
N GLU A 157 8.44 16.32 11.59
CA GLU A 157 9.62 16.15 10.72
C GLU A 157 9.37 15.12 9.60
N CYS A 158 8.16 14.56 9.50
CA CYS A 158 7.83 13.47 8.59
C CYS A 158 6.82 13.86 7.51
N LEU A 159 7.02 13.29 6.32
CA LEU A 159 5.99 13.16 5.29
C LEU A 159 5.56 11.69 5.20
N VAL A 160 4.26 11.43 5.23
CA VAL A 160 3.68 10.13 4.86
C VAL A 160 3.21 10.21 3.41
N VAL A 161 3.51 9.18 2.61
CA VAL A 161 3.06 9.05 1.22
C VAL A 161 2.15 7.85 1.12
N GLU A 162 0.90 8.08 0.76
CA GLU A 162 -0.22 7.13 0.81
C GLU A 162 -1.10 7.25 -0.42
N ASP A 163 -2.05 6.34 -0.61
CA ASP A 163 -3.07 6.44 -1.67
C ASP A 163 -4.48 6.17 -1.11
N SER A 164 -4.60 5.18 -0.21
CA SER A 164 -5.86 4.67 0.31
C SER A 164 -6.48 5.56 1.40
N PRO A 165 -7.82 5.65 1.51
CA PRO A 165 -8.46 6.43 2.56
C PRO A 165 -8.07 6.01 3.98
N THR A 166 -7.97 4.69 4.23
CA THR A 166 -7.54 4.14 5.52
C THR A 166 -6.09 4.44 5.84
N GLY A 167 -5.23 4.43 4.83
CA GLY A 167 -3.82 4.72 5.00
C GLY A 167 -3.52 6.20 5.17
N ILE A 168 -4.19 7.06 4.40
CA ILE A 168 -4.23 8.50 4.62
C ILE A 168 -4.66 8.80 6.05
N GLU A 169 -5.73 8.16 6.54
CA GLU A 169 -6.18 8.36 7.91
C GLU A 169 -5.15 7.91 8.96
N SER A 170 -4.49 6.77 8.75
CA SER A 170 -3.41 6.31 9.62
C SER A 170 -2.27 7.34 9.67
N GLY A 171 -1.89 7.90 8.52
CA GLY A 171 -0.90 8.97 8.42
C GLY A 171 -1.31 10.22 9.18
N VAL A 172 -2.54 10.69 8.99
CA VAL A 172 -3.08 11.88 9.69
C VAL A 172 -3.11 11.65 11.20
N ARG A 173 -3.59 10.48 11.66
CA ARG A 173 -3.66 10.12 13.09
C ARG A 173 -2.28 9.98 13.73
N SER A 174 -1.23 9.73 12.95
CA SER A 174 0.15 9.72 13.45
C SER A 174 0.71 11.13 13.74
N GLY A 175 0.02 12.18 13.26
CA GLY A 175 0.44 13.58 13.40
C GLY A 175 1.45 14.03 12.34
N ALA A 176 1.78 13.17 11.37
CA ALA A 176 2.56 13.58 10.21
C ALA A 176 1.71 14.31 9.17
N ARG A 177 2.40 15.06 8.32
CA ARG A 177 1.82 15.59 7.09
C ARG A 177 1.70 14.46 6.06
N VAL A 178 0.58 14.38 5.35
CA VAL A 178 0.25 13.31 4.42
C VAL A 178 0.14 13.83 2.98
N LEU A 179 0.90 13.20 2.08
CA LEU A 179 0.76 13.35 0.64
C LEU A 179 0.05 12.11 0.10
N ALA A 180 -1.06 12.32 -0.61
CA ALA A 180 -1.76 11.24 -1.30
C ALA A 180 -1.28 11.15 -2.76
N LEU A 181 -0.74 10.02 -3.20
CA LEU A 181 -0.49 9.76 -4.61
C LEU A 181 -1.83 9.53 -5.30
N ARG A 182 -2.09 10.28 -6.38
CA ARG A 182 -3.32 10.11 -7.16
C ARG A 182 -3.39 8.67 -7.68
N PRO A 183 -4.52 7.97 -7.50
CA PRO A 183 -4.68 6.64 -8.05
C PRO A 183 -4.71 6.70 -9.59
N ARG A 184 -4.49 5.54 -10.21
CA ARG A 184 -4.59 5.41 -11.68
C ARG A 184 -5.95 5.88 -12.21
N ASP A 185 -5.98 6.25 -13.49
CA ASP A 185 -7.21 6.64 -14.18
C ASP A 185 -8.31 5.58 -14.04
N GLY A 186 -9.51 6.04 -13.66
CA GLY A 186 -10.69 5.20 -13.46
C GLY A 186 -10.88 4.67 -12.04
N VAL A 187 -9.89 4.82 -11.15
CA VAL A 187 -10.02 4.49 -9.73
C VAL A 187 -10.41 5.73 -8.94
N VAL A 188 -11.40 5.59 -8.07
CA VAL A 188 -11.92 6.70 -7.23
C VAL A 188 -11.69 6.36 -5.77
N LEU A 189 -10.75 7.09 -5.14
CA LEU A 189 -10.48 7.00 -3.71
C LEU A 189 -10.80 8.34 -3.05
N ASP A 190 -11.38 8.30 -1.86
CA ASP A 190 -11.52 9.50 -1.03
C ASP A 190 -10.17 9.88 -0.40
N GLN A 191 -9.47 10.80 -1.06
CA GLN A 191 -8.19 11.34 -0.60
C GLN A 191 -8.35 12.70 0.10
N SER A 192 -9.58 13.12 0.42
CA SER A 192 -9.89 14.47 0.94
C SER A 192 -9.24 14.80 2.28
N ARG A 193 -8.80 13.79 3.01
CA ARG A 193 -8.12 13.93 4.31
C ARG A 193 -6.62 14.15 4.22
N ALA A 194 -6.01 13.95 3.06
CA ALA A 194 -4.59 14.22 2.87
C ALA A 194 -4.34 15.73 2.81
N ASP A 195 -3.15 16.17 3.24
CA ASP A 195 -2.76 17.58 3.16
C ASP A 195 -2.59 18.03 1.70
N LYS A 196 -2.18 17.12 0.82
CA LYS A 196 -2.04 17.38 -0.61
C LYS A 196 -2.14 16.08 -1.43
N VAL A 197 -2.82 16.14 -2.56
CA VAL A 197 -2.75 15.09 -3.59
C VAL A 197 -1.63 15.43 -4.57
N ILE A 198 -0.77 14.46 -4.87
CA ILE A 198 0.34 14.56 -5.82
C ILE A 198 0.11 13.60 -6.99
N ASP A 199 0.50 14.01 -8.20
CA ASP A 199 0.31 13.19 -9.41
C ASP A 199 1.48 12.24 -9.68
N THR A 200 2.66 12.51 -9.09
CA THR A 200 3.86 11.67 -9.27
C THR A 200 4.69 11.64 -7.98
N LEU A 201 5.43 10.55 -7.75
CA LEU A 201 6.38 10.45 -6.63
C LEU A 201 7.49 11.51 -6.68
N GLY A 202 7.81 12.06 -7.85
CA GLY A 202 8.80 13.13 -7.99
C GLY A 202 8.38 14.43 -7.28
N ALA A 203 7.08 14.68 -7.16
CA ALA A 203 6.53 15.89 -6.52
C ALA A 203 6.84 15.96 -5.01
N ILE A 204 7.24 14.84 -4.38
CA ILE A 204 7.70 14.82 -2.98
C ILE A 204 8.88 15.79 -2.80
N MET A 205 9.73 15.98 -3.82
CA MET A 205 10.90 16.85 -3.72
C MET A 205 10.53 18.33 -3.52
N ASP A 206 9.33 18.74 -3.94
CA ASP A 206 8.83 20.11 -3.79
C ASP A 206 8.32 20.37 -2.36
N GLU A 207 8.27 19.33 -1.53
CA GLU A 207 7.70 19.33 -0.18
C GLU A 207 8.75 19.23 0.95
N LEU A 208 10.04 19.13 0.60
CA LEU A 208 11.18 18.98 1.52
C LEU A 208 11.79 20.32 1.89
#